data_AF-A0AAJ2ZL99-F1
#
_entry.id   AF-A0AAJ2ZL99-F1
#
_cell.length_a   1.000
_cell.length_b   1.000
_cell.length_c   1.000
_cell.angle_alpha   90.00
_cell.angle_beta   90.00
_cell.angle_gamma   90.00
#
_symmetry.space_group_name_H-M   'P 1'
#
loop_
_entity.id
_entity.type
_entity.pdbx_description
1 polymer ?
#
loop_
_entity_poly.entity_id
_entity_poly.type
_entity_poly.pdbx_seq_one_letter_code
_entity_poly.pdbx_strand_id
1 'polypeptide(L)'
;MRVEVAQPGSSMLRRAVAHPAVWSLPVMALLVFLAMPFNDGFYELWVNYDPQGDAQQHEWIYTERVFRYTSGVLCGQLLALLAGAALARRHAQITALMVAVSLAVALAGVTFAVAYPLARAAEGIYFTTAPLDDPVLVRVLVRELAAYPLYAAAGVGLSVLLRGLARGGRWLLLALLAACWCAATLTGLLQDDRFNAPYWLLWAAPPIAAGAAVALAALSIDVWSQPPVLMGDWGSSASAALLTGAAAYALGLNLLGGLAERRRRRRSNAGTGPSSAHEDPGSLGGG
;
A
#
# COMPACT_ATOMS: atom_id res chain seq x y z
N MET A 1 -32.99 2.34 41.37
CA MET A 1 -32.13 1.32 40.72
C MET A 1 -32.57 1.20 39.27
N ARG A 2 -31.84 1.81 38.32
CA ARG A 2 -32.14 1.68 36.87
C ARG A 2 -31.33 0.51 36.33
N VAL A 3 -32.01 -0.52 35.84
CA VAL A 3 -31.41 -1.64 35.12
C VAL A 3 -31.17 -1.16 33.69
N GLU A 4 -29.93 -0.77 33.37
CA GLU A 4 -29.52 -0.58 31.98
C GLU A 4 -29.43 -1.95 31.30
N VAL A 5 -30.46 -2.28 30.53
CA VAL A 5 -30.45 -3.42 29.61
C VAL A 5 -29.47 -3.09 28.48
N ALA A 6 -28.23 -3.53 28.61
CA ALA A 6 -27.23 -3.41 27.56
C ALA A 6 -27.70 -4.21 26.32
N GLN A 7 -28.18 -3.51 25.28
CA GLN A 7 -28.61 -4.14 24.03
C GLN A 7 -27.42 -4.81 23.31
N PRO A 8 -27.36 -6.16 23.22
CA PRO A 8 -26.21 -6.87 22.67
C PRO A 8 -25.99 -6.61 21.18
N GLY A 9 -27.07 -6.34 20.43
CA GLY A 9 -27.05 -6.22 18.97
C GLY A 9 -26.29 -5.01 18.41
N SER A 10 -26.27 -3.89 19.14
CA SER A 10 -25.59 -2.66 18.69
C SER A 10 -24.06 -2.79 18.61
N SER A 11 -23.50 -3.67 19.44
CA SER A 11 -22.04 -3.88 19.55
C SER A 11 -21.49 -4.77 18.43
N MET A 12 -22.24 -5.80 18.01
CA MET A 12 -21.84 -6.71 16.94
C MET A 12 -21.88 -6.03 15.57
N LEU A 13 -22.93 -5.25 15.32
CA LEU A 13 -23.10 -4.54 14.04
C LEU A 13 -22.02 -3.46 13.85
N ARG A 14 -21.67 -2.71 14.90
CA ARG A 14 -20.51 -1.79 14.88
C ARG A 14 -19.18 -2.50 14.64
N ARG A 15 -18.99 -3.69 15.23
CA ARG A 15 -17.75 -4.46 15.07
C ARG A 15 -17.60 -5.02 13.65
N ALA A 16 -18.72 -5.43 13.04
CA ALA A 16 -18.81 -5.91 11.66
C ALA A 16 -18.57 -4.78 10.65
N VAL A 17 -19.27 -3.65 10.76
CA VAL A 17 -19.09 -2.48 9.87
C VAL A 17 -17.66 -1.93 9.95
N ALA A 18 -17.05 -1.93 11.13
CA ALA A 18 -15.68 -1.48 11.29
C ALA A 18 -14.62 -2.50 10.80
N HIS A 19 -15.01 -3.67 10.30
CA HIS A 19 -14.08 -4.70 9.85
C HIS A 19 -13.34 -4.23 8.58
N PRO A 20 -12.00 -4.34 8.52
CA PRO A 20 -11.19 -3.91 7.37
C PRO A 20 -11.71 -4.37 6.02
N ALA A 21 -12.11 -5.65 5.90
CA ALA A 21 -12.66 -6.18 4.66
C ALA A 21 -13.94 -5.48 4.17
N VAL A 22 -14.79 -4.99 5.08
CA VAL A 22 -16.10 -4.41 4.73
C VAL A 22 -15.96 -3.03 4.10
N TRP A 23 -15.00 -2.22 4.57
CA TRP A 23 -14.79 -0.88 4.02
C TRP A 23 -13.68 -0.82 2.97
N SER A 24 -12.62 -1.62 3.08
CA SER A 24 -11.47 -1.51 2.16
C SER A 24 -11.79 -1.93 0.73
N LEU A 25 -12.60 -2.98 0.52
CA LEU A 25 -12.98 -3.41 -0.82
C LEU A 25 -13.80 -2.35 -1.60
N PRO A 26 -14.90 -1.79 -1.07
CA PRO A 26 -15.62 -0.72 -1.76
C PRO A 26 -14.81 0.57 -1.88
N VAL A 27 -13.99 0.91 -0.88
CA VAL A 27 -13.07 2.05 -0.97
C VAL A 27 -12.06 1.83 -2.09
N MET A 28 -11.52 0.63 -2.26
CA MET A 28 -10.60 0.30 -3.36
C MET A 28 -11.26 0.51 -4.72
N ALA A 29 -12.46 -0.03 -4.91
CA ALA A 29 -13.21 0.16 -6.16
C ALA A 29 -13.46 1.65 -6.46
N LEU A 30 -13.85 2.43 -5.44
CA LEU A 30 -14.03 3.88 -5.57
C LEU A 30 -12.72 4.60 -5.90
N LEU A 31 -11.62 4.23 -5.23
CA LEU A 31 -10.31 4.84 -5.47
C LEU A 31 -9.83 4.59 -6.91
N VAL A 32 -10.03 3.39 -7.46
CA VAL A 32 -9.72 3.10 -8.86
C VAL A 32 -10.56 3.98 -9.79
N PHE A 33 -11.87 4.03 -9.55
CA PHE A 33 -12.80 4.81 -10.36
C PHE A 33 -12.45 6.30 -10.36
N LEU A 34 -12.06 6.85 -9.21
CA LEU A 34 -11.64 8.24 -9.08
C LEU A 34 -10.23 8.48 -9.62
N ALA A 35 -9.31 7.52 -9.50
CA ALA A 35 -7.92 7.71 -9.90
C ALA A 35 -7.74 7.79 -11.42
N MET A 36 -8.56 7.08 -12.21
CA MET A 36 -8.45 7.08 -13.66
C MET A 36 -8.54 8.48 -14.30
N PRO A 37 -9.58 9.31 -14.03
CA PRO A 37 -9.62 10.66 -14.60
C PRO A 37 -8.50 11.58 -14.09
N PHE A 38 -7.99 11.36 -12.87
CA PHE A 38 -6.81 12.10 -12.39
C PHE A 38 -5.54 11.69 -13.12
N ASN A 39 -5.39 10.40 -13.44
CA ASN A 39 -4.25 9.90 -14.19
C ASN A 39 -4.26 10.42 -15.64
N ASP A 40 -5.44 10.46 -16.27
CA ASP A 40 -5.61 11.08 -17.60
C ASP A 40 -5.18 12.56 -17.56
N GLY A 41 -5.71 13.35 -16.62
CA GLY A 41 -5.35 14.77 -16.50
C GLY A 41 -3.90 15.03 -16.06
N PHE A 42 -3.29 14.15 -15.27
CA PHE A 42 -1.87 14.24 -14.90
C PHE A 42 -0.98 14.13 -16.14
N TYR A 43 -1.34 13.26 -17.07
CA TYR A 43 -0.57 13.06 -18.29
C TYR A 43 -0.65 14.25 -19.25
N GLU A 44 -1.86 14.77 -19.48
CA GLU A 44 -2.08 15.99 -20.27
C GLU A 44 -1.30 17.20 -19.72
N LEU A 45 -1.22 17.31 -18.39
CA LEU A 45 -0.54 18.43 -17.75
C LEU A 45 0.99 18.31 -17.78
N TRP A 46 1.53 17.10 -17.58
CA TRP A 46 2.96 16.93 -17.27
C TRP A 46 3.82 16.51 -18.46
N VAL A 47 3.36 15.59 -19.30
CA VAL A 47 4.24 14.93 -20.28
C VAL A 47 4.07 15.48 -21.69
N ASN A 48 2.85 15.76 -22.13
CA ASN A 48 2.64 16.21 -23.51
C ASN A 48 1.44 17.15 -23.62
N TYR A 49 1.69 18.46 -23.55
CA TYR A 49 0.65 19.50 -23.54
C TYR A 49 -0.09 19.65 -24.88
N ASP A 50 0.43 19.10 -25.98
CA ASP A 50 -0.20 19.12 -27.32
C ASP A 50 0.66 18.25 -28.25
N PRO A 51 0.34 16.96 -28.51
CA PRO A 51 1.17 16.11 -29.36
C PRO A 51 1.24 16.66 -30.80
N GLN A 52 2.42 17.14 -31.20
CA GLN A 52 2.69 17.67 -32.53
C GLN A 52 3.25 16.57 -33.44
N GLY A 53 2.35 15.81 -34.04
CA GLY A 53 2.64 14.81 -35.09
C GLY A 53 2.46 13.36 -34.64
N ASP A 54 2.42 12.46 -35.63
CA ASP A 54 2.03 11.05 -35.45
C ASP A 54 2.88 10.30 -34.41
N ALA A 55 4.18 10.59 -34.35
CA ALA A 55 5.11 10.01 -33.38
C ALA A 55 4.73 10.36 -31.93
N GLN A 56 4.54 11.65 -31.66
CA GLN A 56 4.15 12.13 -30.33
C GLN A 56 2.74 11.67 -29.93
N GLN A 57 1.83 11.53 -30.91
CA GLN A 57 0.52 10.97 -30.67
C GLN A 57 0.59 9.48 -30.28
N HIS A 58 1.51 8.71 -30.88
CA HIS A 58 1.72 7.31 -30.49
C HIS A 58 2.27 7.17 -29.06
N GLU A 59 3.23 8.01 -28.69
CA GLU A 59 3.76 8.10 -27.31
C GLU A 59 2.65 8.44 -26.33
N TRP A 60 1.81 9.42 -26.71
CA TRP A 60 0.69 9.89 -25.92
C TRP A 60 -0.30 8.78 -25.62
N ILE A 61 -0.77 8.10 -26.66
CA ILE A 61 -1.73 7.00 -26.53
C ILE A 61 -1.13 5.84 -25.72
N TYR A 62 0.14 5.49 -25.94
CA TYR A 62 0.82 4.42 -25.20
C TYR A 62 0.96 4.75 -23.71
N THR A 63 1.33 5.99 -23.39
CA THR A 63 1.47 6.40 -22.01
C THR A 63 0.13 6.39 -21.28
N GLU A 64 -0.91 6.99 -21.89
CA GLU A 64 -2.28 6.95 -21.34
C GLU A 64 -2.72 5.51 -21.05
N ARG A 65 -2.39 4.58 -21.96
CA ARG A 65 -2.67 3.15 -21.77
C ARG A 65 -2.07 2.65 -20.45
N VAL A 66 -0.77 2.82 -20.24
CA VAL A 66 -0.08 2.33 -19.04
C VAL A 66 -0.67 2.95 -17.77
N PHE A 67 -0.92 4.25 -17.75
CA PHE A 67 -1.51 4.95 -16.60
C PHE A 67 -2.96 4.52 -16.30
N ARG A 68 -3.78 4.30 -17.34
CA ARG A 68 -5.16 3.80 -17.17
C ARG A 68 -5.18 2.40 -16.56
N TYR A 69 -4.38 1.47 -17.07
CA TYR A 69 -4.35 0.10 -16.55
C TYR A 69 -3.72 -0.03 -15.15
N THR A 70 -2.85 0.90 -14.77
CA THR A 70 -2.26 0.95 -13.42
C THR A 70 -3.04 1.88 -12.47
N SER A 71 -4.18 2.42 -12.90
CA SER A 71 -5.00 3.31 -12.09
C SER A 71 -5.45 2.66 -10.79
N GLY A 72 -5.22 3.37 -9.68
CA GLY A 72 -5.55 2.91 -8.34
C GLY A 72 -4.52 1.97 -7.69
N VAL A 73 -3.49 1.51 -8.40
CA VAL A 73 -2.45 0.64 -7.85
C VAL A 73 -1.76 1.26 -6.62
N LEU A 74 -1.25 2.49 -6.78
CA LEU A 74 -0.44 3.15 -5.75
C LEU A 74 -1.24 3.48 -4.49
N CYS A 75 -2.50 3.92 -4.65
CA CYS A 75 -3.38 4.16 -3.51
C CYS A 75 -3.91 2.84 -2.91
N GLY A 76 -4.05 1.78 -3.71
CA GLY A 76 -4.40 0.45 -3.24
C GLY A 76 -3.31 -0.22 -2.40
N GLN A 77 -2.04 0.00 -2.73
CA GLN A 77 -0.91 -0.41 -1.90
C GLN A 77 -0.92 0.28 -0.53
N LEU A 78 -1.18 1.59 -0.49
CA LEU A 78 -1.37 2.32 0.78
C LEU A 78 -2.57 1.78 1.56
N LEU A 79 -3.69 1.54 0.88
CA LEU A 79 -4.90 0.98 1.49
C LEU A 79 -4.63 -0.41 2.08
N ALA A 80 -3.87 -1.26 1.39
CA ALA A 80 -3.46 -2.58 1.88
C ALA A 80 -2.61 -2.46 3.16
N LEU A 81 -1.67 -1.52 3.20
CA LEU A 81 -0.89 -1.20 4.41
C LEU A 81 -1.81 -0.78 5.58
N LEU A 82 -2.74 0.14 5.34
CA LEU A 82 -3.66 0.63 6.37
C LEU A 82 -4.62 -0.48 6.85
N ALA A 83 -5.11 -1.32 5.94
CA ALA A 83 -5.96 -2.46 6.24
C ALA A 83 -5.23 -3.49 7.10
N GLY A 84 -3.98 -3.82 6.77
CA GLY A 84 -3.12 -4.68 7.59
C GLY A 84 -2.90 -4.11 8.99
N ALA A 85 -2.64 -2.81 9.09
CA ALA A 85 -2.49 -2.14 10.37
C ALA A 85 -3.78 -2.17 11.22
N ALA A 86 -4.94 -2.04 10.58
CA ALA A 86 -6.24 -2.13 11.24
C ALA A 86 -6.56 -3.56 11.72
N LEU A 87 -6.26 -4.59 10.92
CA LEU A 87 -6.45 -6.01 11.27
C LEU A 87 -5.60 -6.42 12.47
N ALA A 88 -4.35 -5.96 12.54
CA ALA A 88 -3.47 -6.20 13.66
C ALA A 88 -4.01 -5.64 15.00
N ARG A 89 -5.02 -4.77 15.01
CA ARG A 89 -5.67 -4.32 16.25
C ARG A 89 -6.73 -5.30 16.78
N ARG A 90 -7.17 -6.23 15.93
CA ARG A 90 -8.27 -7.16 16.20
C ARG A 90 -7.77 -8.59 16.47
N HIS A 91 -6.61 -8.94 15.94
CA HIS A 91 -6.09 -10.29 15.97
C HIS A 91 -4.68 -10.36 16.59
N ALA A 92 -4.28 -11.55 17.02
CA ALA A 92 -2.88 -11.86 17.30
C ALA A 92 -2.05 -11.74 16.01
N GLN A 93 -0.75 -11.46 16.13
CA GLN A 93 0.11 -11.12 14.98
C GLN A 93 0.05 -12.14 13.83
N ILE A 94 0.14 -13.44 14.13
CA ILE A 94 0.11 -14.51 13.12
C ILE A 94 -1.23 -14.52 12.38
N THR A 95 -2.34 -14.49 13.11
CA THR A 95 -3.69 -14.44 12.53
C THR A 95 -3.90 -13.15 11.74
N ALA A 96 -3.39 -12.02 12.22
CA ALA A 96 -3.47 -10.75 11.51
C ALA A 96 -2.73 -10.80 10.17
N LEU A 97 -1.54 -11.41 10.11
CA LEU A 97 -0.80 -11.60 8.86
C LEU A 97 -1.57 -12.45 7.86
N MET A 98 -2.09 -13.61 8.29
CA MET A 98 -2.84 -14.49 7.38
C MET A 98 -4.07 -13.78 6.80
N VAL A 99 -4.86 -13.10 7.64
CA VAL A 99 -6.06 -12.38 7.18
C VAL A 99 -5.68 -11.15 6.33
N ALA A 100 -4.61 -10.43 6.68
CA ALA A 100 -4.17 -9.25 5.96
C ALA A 100 -3.65 -9.59 4.57
N VAL A 101 -2.86 -10.66 4.43
CA VAL A 101 -2.36 -11.15 3.13
C VAL A 101 -3.52 -11.54 2.23
N SER A 102 -4.47 -12.34 2.72
CA SER A 102 -5.64 -12.73 1.92
C SER A 102 -6.50 -11.53 1.51
N LEU A 103 -6.71 -10.57 2.42
CA LEU A 103 -7.42 -9.33 2.11
C LEU A 103 -6.66 -8.50 1.07
N ALA A 104 -5.34 -8.44 1.14
CA ALA A 104 -4.53 -7.69 0.19
C ALA A 104 -4.57 -8.30 -1.21
N VAL A 105 -4.58 -9.64 -1.32
CA VAL A 105 -4.81 -10.34 -2.59
C VAL A 105 -6.19 -9.99 -3.15
N ALA A 106 -7.23 -9.95 -2.30
CA ALA A 106 -8.55 -9.51 -2.73
C ALA A 106 -8.56 -8.05 -3.19
N LEU A 107 -7.86 -7.14 -2.50
CA LEU A 107 -7.71 -5.74 -2.90
C LEU A 107 -6.98 -5.60 -4.24
N ALA A 108 -5.91 -6.38 -4.47
CA ALA A 108 -5.22 -6.43 -5.76
C ALA A 108 -6.16 -6.93 -6.86
N GLY A 109 -6.94 -7.98 -6.59
CA GLY A 109 -7.96 -8.49 -7.50
C GLY A 109 -9.03 -7.45 -7.83
N VAL A 110 -9.54 -6.72 -6.84
CA VAL A 110 -10.50 -5.62 -7.05
C VAL A 110 -9.88 -4.48 -7.85
N THR A 111 -8.62 -4.13 -7.56
CA THR A 111 -7.88 -3.09 -8.32
C THR A 111 -7.89 -3.44 -9.80
N PHE A 112 -7.44 -4.66 -10.13
CA PHE A 112 -7.40 -5.14 -11.51
C PHE A 112 -8.81 -5.26 -12.13
N ALA A 113 -9.76 -5.87 -11.41
CA ALA A 113 -11.11 -6.12 -11.92
C ALA A 113 -11.91 -4.84 -12.17
N VAL A 114 -11.57 -3.73 -11.51
CA VAL A 114 -12.19 -2.42 -11.76
C VAL A 114 -11.39 -1.62 -12.79
N ALA A 115 -10.05 -1.58 -12.68
CA ALA A 115 -9.22 -0.78 -13.58
C ALA A 115 -9.25 -1.32 -15.01
N TYR A 116 -9.20 -2.64 -15.20
CA TYR A 116 -9.15 -3.27 -16.51
C TYR A 116 -10.36 -2.94 -17.40
N PRO A 117 -11.63 -3.17 -16.98
CA PRO A 117 -12.77 -2.84 -17.83
C PRO A 117 -12.92 -1.34 -18.07
N LEU A 118 -12.59 -0.49 -17.09
CA LEU A 118 -12.63 0.97 -17.26
C LEU A 118 -11.59 1.44 -18.27
N ALA A 119 -10.36 0.93 -18.17
CA ALA A 119 -9.28 1.24 -19.10
C ALA A 119 -9.61 0.74 -20.51
N ARG A 120 -10.14 -0.48 -20.64
CA ARG A 120 -10.62 -1.04 -21.92
C ARG A 120 -11.70 -0.19 -22.56
N ALA A 121 -12.63 0.34 -21.76
CA ALA A 121 -13.70 1.20 -22.27
C ALA A 121 -13.18 2.55 -22.77
N ALA A 122 -12.10 3.07 -22.17
CA ALA A 122 -11.47 4.34 -22.53
C ALA A 122 -10.46 4.22 -23.70
N GLU A 123 -9.88 3.05 -23.93
CA GLU A 123 -8.79 2.81 -24.90
C GLU A 123 -9.20 2.97 -26.38
N GLY A 124 -10.50 2.98 -26.70
CA GLY A 124 -11.01 3.25 -28.06
C GLY A 124 -10.51 2.26 -29.12
N ILE A 125 -10.29 2.75 -30.35
CA ILE A 125 -9.84 1.96 -31.52
C ILE A 125 -8.34 2.10 -31.82
N TYR A 126 -7.57 2.72 -30.92
CA TYR A 126 -6.20 3.13 -31.21
C TYR A 126 -5.17 1.99 -31.17
N PHE A 127 -5.46 0.90 -30.45
CA PHE A 127 -4.57 -0.27 -30.37
C PHE A 127 -5.15 -1.48 -31.08
N THR A 128 -4.33 -2.10 -31.93
CA THR A 128 -4.64 -3.37 -32.62
C THR A 128 -4.28 -4.60 -31.77
N THR A 129 -3.40 -4.44 -30.78
CA THR A 129 -2.95 -5.49 -29.84
C THR A 129 -3.72 -5.42 -28.53
N ALA A 130 -4.08 -6.56 -27.95
CA ALA A 130 -4.74 -6.57 -26.65
C ALA A 130 -3.79 -6.08 -25.54
N PRO A 131 -4.27 -5.43 -24.47
CA PRO A 131 -3.41 -4.95 -23.38
C PRO A 131 -2.64 -6.05 -22.67
N LEU A 132 -3.21 -7.27 -22.63
CA LEU A 132 -2.55 -8.43 -22.03
C LEU A 132 -1.45 -9.03 -22.93
N ASP A 133 -1.36 -8.60 -24.19
CA ASP A 133 -0.26 -8.97 -25.08
C ASP A 133 0.94 -8.02 -24.94
N ASP A 134 0.78 -6.90 -24.22
CA ASP A 134 1.86 -5.95 -23.95
C ASP A 134 2.74 -6.42 -22.78
N PRO A 135 3.98 -6.87 -23.05
CA PRO A 135 4.85 -7.45 -22.02
C PRO A 135 5.38 -6.42 -21.02
N VAL A 136 5.40 -5.13 -21.36
CA VAL A 136 5.81 -4.05 -20.46
C VAL A 136 4.69 -3.78 -19.47
N LEU A 137 3.47 -3.57 -19.98
CA LEU A 137 2.30 -3.33 -19.15
C LEU A 137 2.03 -4.50 -18.19
N VAL A 138 1.98 -5.74 -18.70
CA VAL A 138 1.70 -6.92 -17.88
C VAL A 138 2.74 -7.08 -16.78
N ARG A 139 4.02 -6.86 -17.08
CA ARG A 139 5.10 -6.98 -16.09
C ARG A 139 4.94 -5.99 -14.95
N VAL A 140 4.74 -4.71 -15.26
CA VAL A 140 4.58 -3.65 -14.26
C VAL A 140 3.36 -3.94 -13.43
N LEU A 141 2.22 -4.20 -14.06
CA LEU A 141 0.96 -4.51 -13.38
C LEU A 141 1.09 -5.71 -12.43
N VAL A 142 1.70 -6.81 -12.87
CA VAL A 142 1.89 -8.00 -12.02
C VAL A 142 2.77 -7.68 -10.80
N ARG A 143 3.89 -6.97 -10.99
CA ARG A 143 4.81 -6.64 -9.89
C ARG A 143 4.19 -5.64 -8.91
N GLU A 144 3.48 -4.65 -9.41
CA GLU A 144 2.74 -3.70 -8.61
C GLU A 144 1.63 -4.34 -7.77
N LEU A 145 0.85 -5.27 -8.36
CA LEU A 145 -0.18 -6.03 -7.64
C LEU A 145 0.43 -7.01 -6.63
N ALA A 146 1.57 -7.62 -6.96
CA ALA A 146 2.30 -8.50 -6.04
C ALA A 146 2.86 -7.77 -4.80
N ALA A 147 2.97 -6.43 -4.84
CA ALA A 147 3.40 -5.65 -3.68
C ALA A 147 2.29 -5.52 -2.61
N TYR A 148 1.01 -5.72 -2.95
CA TYR A 148 -0.12 -5.54 -2.01
C TYR A 148 0.01 -6.40 -0.75
N PRO A 149 0.25 -7.73 -0.84
CA PRO A 149 0.47 -8.56 0.35
C PRO A 149 1.65 -8.11 1.21
N LEU A 150 2.72 -7.61 0.60
CA LEU A 150 3.91 -7.14 1.30
C LEU A 150 3.58 -5.88 2.11
N TYR A 151 2.87 -4.92 1.51
CA TYR A 151 2.42 -3.72 2.22
C TYR A 151 1.42 -4.02 3.33
N ALA A 152 0.49 -4.96 3.12
CA ALA A 152 -0.41 -5.39 4.17
C ALA A 152 0.34 -6.03 5.35
N ALA A 153 1.34 -6.87 5.08
CA ALA A 153 2.20 -7.44 6.10
C ALA A 153 3.02 -6.37 6.84
N ALA A 154 3.56 -5.38 6.12
CA ALA A 154 4.22 -4.22 6.71
C ALA A 154 3.28 -3.43 7.64
N GLY A 155 2.02 -3.23 7.22
CA GLY A 155 0.97 -2.61 8.01
C GLY A 155 0.72 -3.33 9.35
N VAL A 156 0.71 -4.66 9.33
CA VAL A 156 0.57 -5.47 10.56
C VAL A 156 1.69 -5.16 11.55
N GLY A 157 2.94 -5.16 11.10
CA GLY A 157 4.11 -4.82 11.92
C GLY A 157 4.05 -3.38 12.45
N LEU A 158 3.69 -2.42 11.60
CA LEU A 158 3.53 -1.01 11.94
C LEU A 158 2.52 -0.81 13.08
N SER A 159 1.39 -1.51 13.05
CA SER A 159 0.35 -1.41 14.08
C SER A 159 0.88 -1.75 15.48
N VAL A 160 1.74 -2.76 15.58
CA VAL A 160 2.34 -3.17 16.86
C VAL A 160 3.23 -2.06 17.43
N LEU A 161 3.98 -1.37 16.57
CA LEU A 161 4.79 -0.21 16.96
C LEU A 161 3.89 0.95 17.42
N LEU A 162 2.76 1.16 16.73
CA LEU A 162 1.82 2.24 17.04
C LEU A 162 0.96 2.00 18.29
N ARG A 163 0.86 0.78 18.82
CA ARG A 163 0.04 0.44 20.00
C ARG A 163 0.41 1.19 21.29
N GLY A 164 1.56 1.88 21.34
CA GLY A 164 2.01 2.63 22.53
C GLY A 164 1.70 4.13 22.50
N LEU A 165 1.23 4.65 21.36
CA LEU A 165 1.05 6.07 21.16
C LEU A 165 -0.35 6.53 21.60
N ALA A 166 -0.41 7.74 22.15
CA ALA A 166 -1.68 8.41 22.43
C ALA A 166 -2.52 8.53 21.14
N ARG A 167 -3.85 8.52 21.29
CA ARG A 167 -4.79 8.53 20.15
C ARG A 167 -4.53 9.69 19.18
N GLY A 168 -4.22 10.88 19.69
CA GLY A 168 -3.88 12.05 18.88
C GLY A 168 -2.59 11.86 18.08
N GLY A 169 -1.50 11.44 18.73
CA GLY A 169 -0.22 11.17 18.08
C GLY A 169 -0.32 10.08 17.00
N ARG A 170 -1.17 9.07 17.19
CA ARG A 170 -1.40 8.04 16.17
C ARG A 170 -2.05 8.59 14.90
N TRP A 171 -3.06 9.45 15.02
CA TRP A 171 -3.71 10.03 13.84
C TRP A 171 -2.78 10.97 13.08
N LEU A 172 -2.02 11.78 13.80
CA LEU A 172 -0.98 12.63 13.20
C LEU A 172 0.03 11.78 12.41
N LEU A 173 0.53 10.69 12.99
CA LEU A 173 1.47 9.80 12.30
C LEU A 173 0.86 9.12 11.07
N LEU A 174 -0.40 8.73 11.11
CA LEU A 174 -1.09 8.16 9.94
C LEU A 174 -1.29 9.21 8.83
N ALA A 175 -1.61 10.45 9.19
CA ALA A 175 -1.72 11.55 8.24
C ALA A 175 -0.35 11.87 7.62
N LEU A 176 0.71 11.93 8.42
CA LEU A 176 2.08 12.11 7.94
C LEU A 176 2.51 10.95 7.03
N LEU A 177 2.18 9.71 7.39
CA LEU A 177 2.46 8.55 6.55
C LEU A 177 1.78 8.67 5.19
N ALA A 178 0.49 9.05 5.16
CA ALA A 178 -0.24 9.24 3.91
C ALA A 178 0.34 10.40 3.08
N ALA A 179 0.70 11.51 3.71
CA ALA A 179 1.34 12.64 3.03
C ALA A 179 2.72 12.26 2.45
N CYS A 180 3.56 11.58 3.23
CA CYS A 180 4.85 11.08 2.76
C CYS A 180 4.68 10.03 1.66
N TRP A 181 3.66 9.18 1.73
CA TRP A 181 3.33 8.23 0.68
C TRP A 181 3.00 8.96 -0.62
N CYS A 182 2.08 9.91 -0.58
CA CYS A 182 1.70 10.72 -1.76
C CYS A 182 2.90 11.45 -2.35
N ALA A 183 3.72 12.09 -1.51
CA ALA A 183 4.91 12.79 -1.97
C ALA A 183 5.93 11.83 -2.61
N ALA A 184 6.13 10.65 -2.02
CA ALA A 184 7.03 9.63 -2.56
C ALA A 184 6.53 9.05 -3.88
N THR A 185 5.24 8.71 -3.98
CA THR A 185 4.65 8.22 -5.22
C THR A 185 4.70 9.27 -6.32
N LEU A 186 4.39 10.53 -6.00
CA LEU A 186 4.50 11.63 -6.97
C LEU A 186 5.95 11.83 -7.40
N THR A 187 6.91 11.77 -6.47
CA THR A 187 8.34 11.82 -6.82
C THR A 187 8.70 10.71 -7.81
N GLY A 188 8.19 9.49 -7.60
CA GLY A 188 8.39 8.37 -8.52
C GLY A 188 7.66 8.53 -9.86
N LEU A 189 6.49 9.16 -9.89
CA LEU A 189 5.71 9.37 -11.12
C LEU A 189 6.26 10.52 -11.98
N LEU A 190 6.86 11.52 -11.33
CA LEU A 190 7.46 12.70 -11.95
C LEU A 190 8.89 12.38 -12.42
N GLN A 191 8.99 11.42 -13.33
CA GLN A 191 10.25 11.01 -13.94
C GLN A 191 10.17 11.22 -15.44
N ASP A 192 11.32 11.52 -16.04
CA ASP A 192 11.50 11.51 -17.48
C ASP A 192 11.77 10.07 -17.96
N ASP A 193 12.33 9.90 -19.16
CA ASP A 193 12.79 8.62 -19.72
C ASP A 193 13.81 7.88 -18.82
N ARG A 194 14.31 8.55 -17.77
CA ARG A 194 15.26 8.02 -16.79
C ARG A 194 14.91 8.48 -15.38
N PHE A 195 15.29 7.66 -14.40
CA PHE A 195 15.20 8.05 -13.00
C PHE A 195 16.22 9.15 -12.66
N ASN A 196 15.74 10.37 -12.39
CA ASN A 196 16.57 11.57 -12.19
C ASN A 196 16.89 11.84 -10.71
N ALA A 197 17.07 10.78 -9.92
CA ALA A 197 17.40 10.88 -8.49
C ALA A 197 18.38 9.77 -8.09
N PRO A 198 19.00 9.86 -6.88
CA PRO A 198 19.92 8.83 -6.44
C PRO A 198 19.27 7.44 -6.42
N TYR A 199 19.81 6.48 -7.19
CA TYR A 199 19.21 5.15 -7.39
C TYR A 199 18.92 4.36 -6.11
N TRP A 200 19.66 4.62 -5.03
CA TRP A 200 19.42 3.98 -3.73
C TRP A 200 18.02 4.32 -3.17
N LEU A 201 17.42 5.44 -3.57
CA LEU A 201 16.07 5.84 -3.15
C LEU A 201 15.01 4.84 -3.63
N LEU A 202 15.19 4.21 -4.79
CA LEU A 202 14.28 3.16 -5.27
C LEU A 202 14.23 1.98 -4.29
N TRP A 203 15.37 1.63 -3.68
CA TRP A 203 15.46 0.53 -2.73
C TRP A 203 15.02 0.93 -1.32
N ALA A 204 15.28 2.19 -0.93
CA ALA A 204 14.97 2.71 0.39
C ALA A 204 13.51 3.14 0.55
N ALA A 205 12.87 3.62 -0.52
CA ALA A 205 11.51 4.13 -0.49
C ALA A 205 10.65 3.39 -1.53
N PRO A 206 10.07 2.24 -1.17
CA PRO A 206 9.23 1.44 -2.06
C PRO A 206 8.12 2.23 -2.81
N PRO A 207 7.46 3.25 -2.22
CA PRO A 207 6.49 4.05 -2.96
C PRO A 207 7.09 4.88 -4.11
N ILE A 208 8.35 5.33 -3.99
CA ILE A 208 9.06 5.99 -5.10
C ILE A 208 9.29 4.97 -6.21
N ALA A 209 9.73 3.76 -5.86
CA ALA A 209 9.96 2.70 -6.83
C ALA A 209 8.69 2.26 -7.56
N ALA A 210 7.56 2.22 -6.87
CA ALA A 210 6.26 1.93 -7.49
C ALA A 210 5.86 3.02 -8.51
N GLY A 211 5.96 4.30 -8.14
CA GLY A 211 5.72 5.40 -9.06
C GLY A 211 6.67 5.37 -10.26
N ALA A 212 7.98 5.16 -10.02
CA ALA A 212 8.99 5.11 -11.06
C ALA A 212 8.81 3.92 -12.01
N ALA A 213 8.36 2.77 -11.51
CA ALA A 213 8.03 1.62 -12.35
C ALA A 213 6.91 1.94 -13.33
N VAL A 214 5.85 2.61 -12.86
CA VAL A 214 4.73 3.04 -13.72
C VAL A 214 5.19 4.09 -14.73
N ALA A 215 5.90 5.13 -14.30
CA ALA A 215 6.36 6.21 -15.18
C ALA A 215 7.35 5.72 -16.26
N LEU A 216 8.37 4.94 -15.88
CA LEU A 216 9.35 4.41 -16.83
C LEU A 216 8.76 3.36 -17.79
N ALA A 217 7.69 2.66 -17.38
CA ALA A 217 6.95 1.80 -18.29
C ALA A 217 6.11 2.61 -19.27
N ALA A 218 5.50 3.70 -18.81
CA ALA A 218 4.74 4.64 -19.63
C ALA A 218 5.63 5.31 -20.70
N LEU A 219 6.82 5.76 -20.31
CA LEU A 219 7.80 6.46 -21.17
C LEU A 219 8.76 5.50 -21.89
N SER A 220 8.36 4.24 -22.06
CA SER A 220 9.25 3.19 -22.57
C SER A 220 9.43 3.18 -24.08
N ILE A 221 8.67 3.97 -24.83
CA ILE A 221 8.71 3.98 -26.30
C ILE A 221 9.50 5.19 -26.79
N ASP A 222 10.53 4.93 -27.61
CA ASP A 222 11.14 5.97 -28.43
C ASP A 222 10.39 6.10 -29.76
N VAL A 223 9.59 7.15 -29.84
CA VAL A 223 8.77 7.45 -31.02
C VAL A 223 9.54 8.10 -32.16
N TRP A 224 10.79 8.52 -31.95
CA TRP A 224 11.64 9.10 -32.98
C TRP A 224 12.33 8.05 -33.86
N SER A 225 12.31 6.79 -33.42
CA SER A 225 12.75 5.64 -34.20
C SER A 225 11.65 5.15 -35.16
N GLN A 226 12.04 4.68 -36.35
CA GLN A 226 11.12 4.07 -37.32
C GLN A 226 11.56 2.63 -37.65
N PRO A 227 10.83 1.59 -37.19
CA PRO A 227 9.64 1.65 -36.34
C PRO A 227 9.95 2.08 -34.90
N PRO A 228 8.94 2.57 -34.12
CA PRO A 228 9.12 2.87 -32.70
C PRO A 228 9.70 1.67 -31.95
N VAL A 229 10.74 1.89 -31.15
CA VAL A 229 11.42 0.86 -30.36
C VAL A 229 11.32 1.14 -28.87
N LEU A 230 11.39 0.06 -28.09
CA LEU A 230 11.45 0.14 -26.65
C LEU A 230 12.82 0.69 -26.19
N MET A 231 12.84 1.70 -25.32
CA MET A 231 14.03 2.31 -24.74
C MET A 231 14.06 2.27 -23.22
N GLY A 232 15.26 2.18 -22.64
CA GLY A 232 15.45 2.05 -21.20
C GLY A 232 15.16 0.63 -20.68
N ASP A 233 14.88 0.53 -19.37
CA ASP A 233 14.61 -0.75 -18.70
C ASP A 233 13.10 -1.01 -18.46
N TRP A 234 12.25 -0.08 -18.91
CA TRP A 234 10.79 -0.14 -18.86
C TRP A 234 10.23 -0.36 -17.46
N GLY A 235 10.87 0.27 -16.47
CA GLY A 235 10.51 0.14 -15.07
C GLY A 235 10.94 -1.18 -14.43
N SER A 236 11.74 -2.01 -15.12
CA SER A 236 12.11 -3.33 -14.60
C SER A 236 12.93 -3.26 -13.31
N SER A 237 13.94 -2.37 -13.23
CA SER A 237 14.72 -2.18 -12.01
C SER A 237 13.90 -1.57 -10.89
N ALA A 238 13.05 -0.58 -11.20
CA ALA A 238 12.16 0.06 -10.26
C ALA A 238 11.16 -0.94 -9.66
N SER A 239 10.50 -1.79 -10.46
CA SER A 239 9.60 -2.81 -9.91
C SER A 239 10.33 -3.88 -9.10
N ALA A 240 11.59 -4.20 -9.43
CA ALA A 240 12.39 -5.12 -8.61
C ALA A 240 12.71 -4.48 -7.25
N ALA A 241 13.12 -3.21 -7.25
CA ALA A 241 13.38 -2.43 -6.05
C ALA A 241 12.11 -2.28 -5.18
N LEU A 242 10.94 -2.08 -5.79
CA LEU A 242 9.64 -2.10 -5.11
C LEU A 242 9.45 -3.40 -4.33
N LEU A 243 9.55 -4.55 -4.99
CA LEU A 243 9.28 -5.84 -4.34
C LEU A 243 10.30 -6.15 -3.26
N THR A 244 11.59 -5.92 -3.53
CA THR A 244 12.66 -6.14 -2.54
C THR A 244 12.50 -5.19 -1.35
N GLY A 245 12.25 -3.90 -1.60
CA GLY A 245 12.06 -2.90 -0.57
C GLY A 245 10.80 -3.16 0.26
N ALA A 246 9.67 -3.48 -0.38
CA ALA A 246 8.43 -3.82 0.32
C ALA A 246 8.59 -5.09 1.17
N ALA A 247 9.30 -6.11 0.68
CA ALA A 247 9.62 -7.31 1.45
C ALA A 247 10.53 -6.99 2.65
N ALA A 248 11.55 -6.16 2.46
CA ALA A 248 12.43 -5.70 3.54
C ALA A 248 11.66 -4.89 4.60
N TYR A 249 10.75 -4.02 4.19
CA TYR A 249 9.85 -3.28 5.08
C TYR A 249 8.93 -4.21 5.86
N ALA A 250 8.28 -5.16 5.18
CA ALA A 250 7.41 -6.14 5.81
C ALA A 250 8.16 -6.95 6.87
N LEU A 251 9.34 -7.46 6.53
CA LEU A 251 10.18 -8.23 7.45
C LEU A 251 10.67 -7.37 8.62
N GLY A 252 11.25 -6.20 8.34
CA GLY A 252 11.80 -5.29 9.34
C GLY A 252 10.74 -4.82 10.34
N LEU A 253 9.57 -4.37 9.88
CA LEU A 253 8.49 -3.91 10.75
C LEU A 253 7.90 -5.04 11.60
N ASN A 254 7.79 -6.26 11.05
CA ASN A 254 7.29 -7.40 11.84
C ASN A 254 8.31 -7.87 12.89
N LEU A 255 9.60 -7.86 12.58
CA LEU A 255 10.67 -8.16 13.55
C LEU A 255 10.72 -7.12 14.67
N LEU A 256 10.71 -5.83 14.32
CA LEU A 256 10.68 -4.73 15.29
C LEU A 256 9.41 -4.76 16.14
N GLY A 257 8.25 -5.03 15.52
CA GLY A 257 6.98 -5.21 16.23
C GLY A 257 7.05 -6.35 17.23
N GLY A 258 7.56 -7.51 16.84
CA GLY A 258 7.73 -8.67 17.72
C GLY A 258 8.68 -8.39 18.89
N LEU A 259 9.81 -7.70 18.64
CA LEU A 259 10.74 -7.27 19.70
C LEU A 259 10.09 -6.29 20.67
N ALA A 260 9.33 -5.32 20.16
CA ALA A 260 8.61 -4.34 20.97
C ALA A 260 7.55 -5.03 21.86
N GLU A 261 6.82 -6.00 21.32
CA GLU A 261 5.83 -6.77 22.08
C GLU A 261 6.47 -7.61 23.18
N ARG A 262 7.57 -8.31 22.87
CA ARG A 262 8.34 -9.07 23.88
C ARG A 262 8.83 -8.18 25.02
N ARG A 263 9.34 -6.98 24.71
CA ARG A 263 9.77 -6.00 25.73
C ARG A 263 8.61 -5.55 26.62
N ARG A 264 7.42 -5.29 26.05
CA ARG A 264 6.23 -4.90 26.82
C ARG A 264 5.78 -6.02 27.78
N ARG A 265 5.75 -7.26 27.30
CA ARG A 265 5.39 -8.43 28.14
C ARG A 265 6.36 -8.60 29.32
N ARG A 266 7.67 -8.47 29.09
CA ARG A 266 8.68 -8.54 30.16
C ARG A 266 8.49 -7.45 31.22
N ARG A 267 8.19 -6.21 30.82
CA ARG A 267 7.90 -5.11 31.76
C ARG A 267 6.65 -5.36 32.60
N SER A 268 5.60 -5.89 31.97
CA SER A 268 4.37 -6.24 32.69
C SER A 268 4.61 -7.32 33.74
N ASN A 269 5.38 -8.35 33.41
CA ASN A 269 5.68 -9.45 34.34
C ASN A 269 6.64 -9.04 35.48
N ALA A 270 7.53 -8.08 35.23
CA ALA A 270 8.44 -7.55 36.25
C ALA A 270 7.72 -6.65 37.28
N GLY A 271 6.64 -5.97 36.88
CA GLY A 271 5.81 -5.15 37.78
C GLY A 271 4.87 -5.95 38.69
N THR A 272 4.69 -7.24 38.43
CA THR A 272 3.90 -8.18 39.27
C THR A 272 4.78 -9.17 40.03
N GLY A 273 6.07 -8.86 40.22
CA GLY A 273 6.94 -9.63 41.11
C GLY A 273 6.36 -9.65 42.54
N PRO A 274 6.47 -10.78 43.26
CA PRO A 274 5.77 -10.99 44.51
C PRO A 274 6.18 -9.93 45.53
N SER A 275 5.20 -9.20 46.07
CA SER A 275 5.30 -8.49 47.33
C SER A 275 5.44 -9.51 48.47
N SER A 276 6.55 -10.25 48.51
CA SER A 276 7.11 -10.78 49.74
C SER A 276 7.81 -9.59 50.43
N ALA A 277 7.60 -9.24 51.68
CA ALA A 277 6.89 -9.88 52.76
C ALA A 277 6.47 -8.77 53.72
N HIS A 278 5.20 -8.72 54.12
CA HIS A 278 4.92 -8.27 55.46
C HIS A 278 4.98 -9.53 56.31
N GLU A 279 6.18 -9.80 56.85
CA GLU A 279 6.30 -10.66 58.02
C GLU A 279 5.39 -10.06 59.09
N ASP A 280 4.33 -10.78 59.42
CA ASP A 280 3.66 -10.68 60.71
C ASP A 280 4.61 -11.30 61.74
N PRO A 281 5.21 -10.53 62.66
CA PRO A 281 5.78 -11.15 63.84
C PRO A 281 4.62 -11.55 64.74
N GLY A 282 4.25 -12.82 64.67
CA GLY A 282 3.43 -13.47 65.65
C GLY A 282 4.04 -13.32 67.04
N SER A 283 3.53 -12.36 67.82
CA SER A 283 3.69 -12.30 69.26
C SER A 283 2.67 -13.24 69.90
N LEU A 284 3.03 -14.52 69.98
CA LEU A 284 2.39 -15.48 70.87
C LEU A 284 3.17 -15.54 72.20
N GLY A 285 2.48 -15.20 73.29
CA GLY A 285 2.48 -16.05 74.48
C GLY A 285 3.25 -15.58 75.71
N GLY A 286 2.49 -15.32 76.78
CA GLY A 286 2.69 -16.03 78.05
C GLY A 286 3.33 -15.24 79.19
N GLY A 287 2.54 -15.00 80.24
CA GLY A 287 3.02 -14.54 81.56
C GLY A 287 2.06 -13.58 82.23
#